data_AF-A0A1G4M7D2-F1
#
_entry.id   AF-A0A1G4M7D2-F1
#
_cell.length_a   1.000
_cell.length_b   1.000
_cell.length_c   1.000
_cell.angle_alpha   90.00
_cell.angle_beta   90.00
_cell.angle_gamma   90.00
#
_symmetry.space_group_name_H-M   'P 1'
#
loop_
_entity.id
_entity.type
_entity.pdbx_description
1 polymer ?
#
loop_
_entity_poly.entity_id
_entity_poly.type
_entity_poly.pdbx_seq_one_letter_code
_entity_poly.pdbx_strand_id
1 'polypeptide(L)'
;MHPQLEAERFHSCLDFIQALDKCHQAEYYKRALGLCNNEKEALTKCLHEARLEGERRYIKESREKQKVIHAKWKQIEEEQYGEDAILKKIIQRQVAKKQQEQADNSK
;
A
#
# COMPACT_ATOMS: atom_id res chain seq x y z
N MET A 1 15.16 -21.14 17.28
CA MET A 1 14.63 -19.98 16.53
C MET A 1 13.16 -20.22 16.21
N HIS A 2 12.29 -19.22 16.36
CA HIS A 2 10.86 -19.35 16.05
C HIS A 2 10.64 -19.02 14.56
N PRO A 3 9.96 -19.87 13.77
CA PRO A 3 9.81 -19.69 12.31
C PRO A 3 9.27 -18.32 11.89
N GLN A 4 8.48 -17.67 12.75
CA GLN A 4 7.92 -16.33 12.49
C GLN A 4 8.97 -15.21 12.36
N LEU A 5 10.20 -15.42 12.85
CA LEU A 5 11.28 -14.42 12.76
C LEU A 5 12.09 -14.51 11.46
N GLU A 6 11.87 -15.52 10.62
CA GLU A 6 12.59 -15.73 9.35
C GLU A 6 11.94 -14.97 8.16
N ALA A 7 10.86 -14.24 8.40
CA ALA A 7 10.24 -13.42 7.36
C ALA A 7 11.22 -12.38 6.81
N GLU A 8 11.14 -12.07 5.51
CA GLU A 8 11.98 -11.07 4.82
C GLU A 8 12.07 -9.73 5.57
N ARG A 9 10.98 -9.33 6.23
CA ARG A 9 10.90 -8.10 7.02
C ARG A 9 11.95 -8.01 8.14
N PHE A 10 12.44 -9.13 8.67
CA PHE A 10 13.33 -9.15 9.84
C PHE A 10 14.80 -9.43 9.50
N HIS A 11 15.16 -9.44 8.21
CA HIS A 11 16.55 -9.64 7.78
C HIS A 11 17.49 -8.55 8.32
N SER A 12 16.99 -7.33 8.52
CA SER A 12 17.74 -6.23 9.14
C SER A 12 18.09 -6.49 10.61
N CYS A 13 17.41 -7.40 11.29
CA CYS A 13 17.63 -7.72 12.70
C CYS A 13 18.47 -8.98 12.92
N LEU A 14 19.00 -9.61 11.87
CA LEU A 14 19.74 -10.87 11.96
C LEU A 14 20.94 -10.79 12.90
N ASP A 15 21.65 -9.67 12.91
CA ASP A 15 22.82 -9.48 13.79
C ASP A 15 22.44 -9.54 15.28
N PHE A 16 21.31 -8.91 15.64
CA PHE A 16 20.80 -8.96 17.02
C PHE A 16 20.27 -10.35 17.39
N ILE A 17 19.66 -11.04 16.44
CA ILE A 17 19.21 -12.43 16.62
C ILE A 17 20.41 -13.33 16.89
N GLN A 18 21.48 -13.21 16.10
CA GLN A 18 22.71 -13.99 16.29
C GLN A 18 23.42 -13.64 17.60
N ALA A 19 23.44 -12.37 18.00
CA ALA A 19 24.02 -11.96 19.28
C ALA A 19 23.29 -12.58 20.47
N LEU A 20 21.95 -12.55 20.46
CA LEU A 20 21.14 -13.18 21.50
C LEU A 20 21.31 -14.70 21.51
N ASP A 21 21.39 -15.33 20.33
CA ASP A 21 21.59 -16.77 20.23
C ASP A 21 22.96 -17.20 20.75
N LYS A 22 24.02 -16.44 20.43
CA LYS A 22 25.35 -16.63 21.01
C LYS A 22 25.33 -16.54 22.53
N CYS A 23 24.60 -15.58 23.10
CA CYS A 23 24.47 -15.48 24.57
C CYS A 23 23.72 -16.68 25.17
N HIS A 24 22.66 -17.16 24.50
CA HIS A 24 21.93 -18.35 24.94
C HIS A 24 22.74 -19.65 24.80
N GLN A 25 23.62 -19.74 23.81
CA GLN A 25 24.50 -20.89 23.58
C GLN A 25 25.70 -20.93 24.54
N ALA A 26 26.13 -19.78 25.06
CA ALA A 26 27.30 -19.69 25.93
C ALA A 26 27.10 -20.47 27.23
N GLU A 27 26.11 -20.11 28.07
CA GLU A 27 25.79 -20.85 29.29
C GLU A 27 24.31 -20.71 29.66
N TYR A 28 23.67 -21.84 30.01
CA TYR A 28 22.24 -21.88 30.37
C TYR A 28 21.87 -20.95 31.54
N TYR A 29 22.75 -20.82 32.55
CA TYR A 29 22.48 -19.97 33.71
C TYR A 29 22.44 -18.47 33.34
N LYS A 30 23.22 -18.03 32.33
CA LYS A 30 23.19 -16.64 31.88
C LYS A 30 21.81 -16.27 31.34
N ARG A 31 21.20 -17.20 30.59
CA ARG A 31 19.81 -17.08 30.14
C ARG A 31 18.83 -17.08 31.33
N ALA A 32 18.98 -18.00 32.28
CA ALA A 32 18.07 -18.14 33.41
C ALA A 32 18.09 -16.92 34.36
N LEU A 33 19.26 -16.31 34.56
CA LEU A 33 19.46 -15.15 35.43
C LEU A 33 19.27 -13.80 34.72
N GLY A 34 18.98 -13.80 33.42
CA GLY A 34 18.74 -12.56 32.66
C GLY A 34 20.00 -11.80 32.25
N LEU A 35 21.17 -12.44 32.23
CA LEU A 35 22.43 -11.82 31.80
C LEU A 35 22.45 -11.51 30.29
N CYS A 36 21.56 -12.13 29.50
CA CYS A 36 21.37 -11.87 28.06
C CYS A 36 20.32 -10.77 27.76
N ASN A 37 19.93 -9.95 28.76
CA ASN A 37 18.87 -8.96 28.58
C ASN A 37 19.26 -7.82 27.64
N ASN A 38 20.55 -7.47 27.55
CA ASN A 38 21.01 -6.39 26.67
C ASN A 38 20.76 -6.73 25.19
N GLU A 39 21.16 -7.93 24.77
CA GLU A 39 20.97 -8.44 23.41
C GLU A 39 19.48 -8.62 23.12
N LYS A 40 18.71 -9.09 24.10
CA LYS A 40 17.26 -9.24 24.01
C LYS A 40 16.56 -7.90 23.81
N GLU A 41 16.95 -6.86 24.54
CA GLU A 41 16.39 -5.51 24.40
C GLU A 41 16.74 -4.90 23.04
N ALA A 42 17.98 -5.05 22.58
CA ALA A 42 18.41 -4.60 21.27
C ALA A 42 17.59 -5.28 20.15
N LEU A 43 17.42 -6.59 20.23
CA LEU A 43 16.57 -7.34 19.29
C LEU A 43 15.11 -6.86 19.33
N THR A 44 14.56 -6.65 20.52
CA THR A 44 13.17 -6.20 20.69
C THR A 44 12.95 -4.83 20.03
N LYS A 45 13.90 -3.90 20.20
CA LYS A 45 13.86 -2.58 19.55
C LYS A 45 13.89 -2.71 18.03
N CYS A 46 14.82 -3.51 17.49
CA CYS A 46 14.91 -3.72 16.05
C CYS A 46 13.62 -4.33 15.46
N LEU A 47 13.06 -5.36 16.10
CA LEU A 47 11.81 -5.98 15.64
C LEU A 47 10.62 -5.01 15.71
N HIS A 48 10.60 -4.15 16.72
CA HIS A 48 9.58 -3.11 16.83
C HIS A 48 9.68 -2.09 15.69
N GLU A 49 10.88 -1.64 15.37
CA GLU A 49 11.13 -0.73 14.25
C GLU A 49 10.77 -1.36 12.91
N ALA A 50 11.21 -2.59 12.64
CA ALA A 50 10.85 -3.33 11.44
C ALA A 50 9.32 -3.55 11.32
N ARG A 51 8.63 -3.69 12.46
CA ARG A 51 7.16 -3.71 12.48
C ARG A 51 6.58 -2.38 12.00
N LEU A 52 7.00 -1.27 12.61
CA LEU A 52 6.52 0.07 12.28
C LEU A 52 6.84 0.47 10.84
N GLU A 53 8.02 0.13 10.33
CA GLU A 53 8.42 0.44 8.95
C GLU A 53 7.50 -0.22 7.93
N GLY A 54 7.22 -1.50 8.11
CA GLY A 54 6.32 -2.16 7.18
C GLY A 54 4.86 -1.74 7.34
N GLU A 55 4.41 -1.32 8.53
CA GLU A 55 3.11 -0.64 8.70
C GLU A 55 3.09 0.70 7.95
N ARG A 56 4.16 1.51 8.04
CA ARG A 56 4.29 2.77 7.29
C ARG A 56 4.27 2.54 5.78
N ARG A 57 4.95 1.50 5.28
CA ARG A 57 4.90 1.10 3.87
C ARG A 57 3.49 0.73 3.44
N TYR A 58 2.82 -0.12 4.21
CA TYR A 58 1.43 -0.52 3.92
C TYR A 58 0.49 0.69 3.89
N ILE A 59 0.61 1.63 4.85
CA ILE A 59 -0.20 2.85 4.86
C ILE A 59 0.06 3.70 3.60
N LYS A 60 1.32 3.86 3.18
CA LYS A 60 1.66 4.60 1.96
C LYS A 60 1.06 3.94 0.72
N GLU A 61 1.24 2.62 0.57
CA GLU A 61 0.71 1.86 -0.56
C GLU A 61 -0.83 1.88 -0.58
N SER A 62 -1.48 1.76 0.58
CA SER A 62 -2.93 1.84 0.70
C SER A 62 -3.45 3.22 0.30
N ARG A 63 -2.81 4.30 0.77
CA ARG A 63 -3.16 5.67 0.38
C ARG A 63 -3.00 5.89 -1.12
N GLU A 64 -1.94 5.37 -1.73
CA GLU A 64 -1.74 5.48 -3.17
C GLU A 64 -2.82 4.73 -3.96
N LYS A 65 -3.13 3.49 -3.56
CA LYS A 65 -4.24 2.73 -4.14
C LYS A 65 -5.57 3.45 -3.99
N GLN A 66 -5.85 4.04 -2.84
CA GLN A 66 -7.06 4.83 -2.60
C GLN A 66 -7.15 6.05 -3.53
N LYS A 67 -6.05 6.79 -3.74
CA LYS A 67 -6.04 7.92 -4.68
C LYS A 67 -6.37 7.49 -6.10
N VAL A 68 -5.75 6.41 -6.58
CA VAL A 68 -6.00 5.88 -7.93
C VAL A 68 -7.47 5.46 -8.08
N ILE A 69 -7.99 4.75 -7.09
CA ILE A 69 -9.40 4.32 -7.09
C ILE A 69 -10.31 5.54 -7.09
N HIS A 70 -10.09 6.51 -6.20
CA HIS A 70 -10.91 7.72 -6.11
C HIS A 70 -10.88 8.55 -7.41
N ALA A 71 -9.70 8.71 -8.02
CA ALA A 71 -9.57 9.39 -9.30
C ALA A 71 -10.38 8.70 -10.42
N LYS A 72 -10.34 7.36 -10.48
CA LYS A 72 -11.15 6.60 -11.43
C LYS A 72 -12.65 6.74 -11.17
N TRP A 73 -13.09 6.70 -9.92
CA TRP A 73 -14.50 6.92 -9.58
C TRP A 73 -14.97 8.31 -10.00
N LYS A 74 -14.16 9.35 -9.77
CA LYS A 74 -14.46 10.72 -10.19
C LYS A 74 -14.58 10.85 -11.70
N GLN A 75 -13.67 10.23 -12.46
CA GLN A 75 -13.75 10.19 -13.93
C GLN A 75 -15.04 9.52 -14.42
N ILE A 76 -15.41 8.37 -13.83
CA ILE A 76 -16.64 7.65 -14.18
C ILE A 76 -17.88 8.51 -13.86
N GLU A 77 -17.88 9.21 -12.73
CA GLU A 77 -18.98 10.10 -12.34
C GLU A 77 -19.10 11.30 -13.29
N GLU A 78 -17.99 11.92 -13.66
CA GLU A 78 -17.94 13.03 -14.63
C GLU A 78 -18.42 12.59 -16.04
N GLU A 79 -18.01 11.41 -16.50
CA GLU A 79 -18.45 10.86 -17.79
C GLU A 79 -19.94 10.50 -17.83
N GLN A 80 -20.51 10.02 -16.71
CA GLN A 80 -21.91 9.58 -16.66
C GLN A 80 -22.89 10.70 -16.30
N TYR A 81 -22.50 11.59 -15.38
CA TYR A 81 -23.39 12.57 -14.76
C TYR A 81 -22.86 14.01 -14.81
N GLY A 82 -21.62 14.23 -15.26
CA GLY A 82 -20.99 15.55 -15.35
C GLY A 82 -21.29 16.33 -16.63
N GLU A 83 -20.64 17.49 -16.77
CA GLU A 83 -20.79 18.40 -17.92
C GLU A 83 -20.52 17.71 -19.26
N ASP A 84 -19.60 16.74 -19.28
CA ASP A 84 -19.25 15.98 -20.49
C ASP A 84 -20.42 15.12 -21.00
N ALA A 85 -21.24 14.57 -20.10
CA ALA A 85 -22.45 13.82 -20.49
C ALA A 85 -23.49 14.75 -21.13
N ILE A 86 -23.63 15.97 -20.59
CA ILE A 86 -24.52 17.01 -21.14
C ILE A 86 -24.00 17.49 -22.49
N LEU A 87 -22.70 17.77 -22.59
CA LEU A 87 -22.04 18.19 -23.82
C LEU A 87 -22.18 17.14 -24.92
N LYS A 88 -21.99 15.86 -24.60
CA LYS A 88 -22.17 14.73 -25.53
C LYS A 88 -23.60 14.68 -26.07
N LYS A 89 -24.62 14.90 -25.23
CA LYS A 89 -26.02 14.98 -25.66
C LYS A 89 -26.29 16.18 -26.55
N ILE A 90 -25.72 17.34 -26.25
CA ILE A 90 -25.88 18.56 -27.07
C ILE A 90 -25.26 18.36 -28.46
N ILE A 91 -24.04 17.82 -28.51
CA ILE A 91 -23.34 17.51 -29.77
C ILE A 91 -24.15 16.52 -30.60
N GLN A 92 -24.64 15.43 -29.99
CA GLN A 92 -25.49 14.46 -30.69
C GLN A 92 -26.75 15.12 -31.30
N ARG A 93 -27.41 16.01 -30.56
CA ARG A 93 -28.58 16.75 -31.05
C ARG A 93 -28.24 17.69 -32.20
N GLN A 94 -27.10 18.39 -32.15
CA GLN A 94 -26.65 19.27 -33.24
C GLN A 94 -26.28 18.49 -34.51
N VAL A 95 -25.60 17.35 -34.37
CA VAL A 95 -25.25 16.47 -35.50
C VAL A 95 -26.51 15.93 -36.15
N ALA A 96 -27.47 15.45 -35.37
CA ALA A 96 -28.76 14.98 -35.89
C ALA A 96 -29.52 16.08 -36.65
N LYS A 97 -29.52 17.31 -36.12
CA LYS A 97 -30.14 18.46 -36.78
C LYS A 97 -29.47 18.80 -38.13
N LYS A 98 -28.14 18.83 -38.17
CA LYS A 98 -27.39 19.06 -39.43
C LYS A 98 -27.65 17.96 -40.46
N GLN A 99 -27.74 16.71 -40.03
CA GLN A 99 -28.03 15.59 -40.93
C GLN A 99 -29.45 15.69 -41.53
N GLN A 100 -30.44 16.13 -40.74
CA GLN A 100 -31.78 16.40 -41.25
C GLN A 100 -31.78 17.56 -42.26
N GLU A 101 -31.13 18.68 -41.93
CA GLU A 101 -31.01 19.83 -42.85
C GLU A 101 -30.31 19.45 -44.18
N GLN A 102 -29.31 18.57 -44.13
CA GLN A 102 -28.65 18.05 -45.34
C GLN A 102 -29.55 17.09 -46.14
N ALA A 103 -30.32 16.25 -45.48
CA ALA A 103 -31.27 15.35 -46.13
C ALA A 103 -32.42 16.10 -46.81
N ASP A 104 -32.89 17.19 -46.20
CA ASP A 104 -33.96 18.03 -46.75
C ASP A 104 -33.48 18.91 -47.92
N ASN A 105 -32.23 19.41 -47.88
CA ASN A 105 -31.64 20.14 -49.00
C ASN A 105 -31.23 19.25 -50.21
N SER A 106 -31.22 17.93 -50.04
CA SER A 106 -30.87 16.96 -51.10
C SER A 106 -32.10 16.32 -51.76
N LYS A 107 -33.32 16.73 -51.37
CA LYS A 107 -34.59 16.40 -52.02
C LYS A 107 -35.04 17.53 -52.94
#